data_AF-A0A7X3LSA1-F1
#
_entry.id   AF-A0A7X3LSA1-F1
#
_cell.length_a   1.000
_cell.length_b   1.000
_cell.length_c   1.000
_cell.angle_alpha   90.00
_cell.angle_beta   90.00
_cell.angle_gamma   90.00
#
_symmetry.space_group_name_H-M   'P 1'
#
loop_
_entity.id
_entity.type
_entity.pdbx_description
1 polymer ?
#
loop_
_entity_poly.entity_id
_entity_poly.type
_entity_poly.pdbx_seq_one_letter_code
_entity_poly.pdbx_strand_id
1 'polypeptide(L)'
;MPMESIPLTRSAFVLPFTNVLNEAGAPTVALLSEFHLPTHLEDKSDCYLPLFPVLRFVSTAELSQGIRDIGFLAGRRLSFETLTGQSRALVLHSPTLFVALKNVCRFARVEDSSLRVRLIRHEGDLRICYTNIAPRADHMPHLEHAQWIQNLMTIYIIRQFAGPDWAPATFAFQSLYTPHAETLSRWPRTRFLRGEKTTWLDIPLEQLSLPIRARCRAPRRSADRVQPIDTDFISTFKLMLATYLDEHVPTIAEAAEILGTSVRSLQRELSHAGLTYTRLLDHIRFEKSARMLRETDAKIIDVAYAAGYASPSHFSRAFHRIAGVTPREFRGKTAHAG
;
A
#
# COMPACT_ATOMS: atom_id res chain seq x y z
N MET A 1 15.76 -9.73 -21.17
CA MET A 1 15.73 -9.11 -19.83
C MET A 1 14.34 -9.36 -19.26
N PRO A 2 14.22 -9.96 -18.06
CA PRO A 2 12.94 -10.07 -17.37
C PRO A 2 12.36 -8.68 -17.08
N MET A 3 11.04 -8.57 -16.98
CA MET A 3 10.40 -7.32 -16.56
C MET A 3 10.73 -7.03 -15.09
N GLU A 4 10.91 -5.75 -14.79
CA GLU A 4 11.11 -5.30 -13.42
C GLU A 4 9.81 -5.40 -12.61
N SER A 5 9.96 -5.45 -11.28
CA SER A 5 8.85 -5.50 -10.33
C SER A 5 7.91 -4.31 -10.51
N ILE A 6 6.60 -4.53 -10.39
CA ILE A 6 5.63 -3.44 -10.45
C ILE A 6 5.68 -2.67 -9.12
N PRO A 7 5.91 -1.34 -9.14
CA PRO A 7 5.78 -0.50 -7.96
C PRO A 7 4.32 -0.42 -7.51
N LEU A 8 4.04 -0.82 -6.27
CA LEU A 8 2.70 -0.91 -5.73
C LEU A 8 2.61 -0.14 -4.41
N THR A 9 1.46 0.47 -4.19
CA THR A 9 1.10 1.11 -2.92
C THR A 9 -0.23 0.55 -2.42
N ARG A 10 -0.40 0.40 -1.11
CA ARG A 10 -1.70 -0.01 -0.56
C ARG A 10 -2.77 1.05 -0.84
N SER A 11 -3.97 0.59 -1.16
CA SER A 11 -5.14 1.45 -1.34
C SER A 11 -5.44 2.32 -0.10
N ALA A 12 -5.13 1.81 1.09
CA ALA A 12 -5.24 2.56 2.35
C ALA A 12 -4.49 3.92 2.34
N PHE A 13 -3.44 4.07 1.53
CA PHE A 13 -2.71 5.35 1.40
C PHE A 13 -3.25 6.24 0.28
N VAL A 14 -4.13 5.73 -0.57
CA VAL A 14 -4.78 6.45 -1.66
C VAL A 14 -6.15 6.98 -1.25
N LEU A 15 -6.88 6.23 -0.42
CA LEU A 15 -8.20 6.61 0.11
C LEU A 15 -8.24 8.02 0.74
N PRO A 16 -7.22 8.48 1.48
CA PRO A 16 -7.20 9.86 1.97
C PRO A 16 -7.25 10.94 0.88
N PHE A 17 -6.67 10.68 -0.29
CA PHE A 17 -6.71 11.60 -1.43
C PHE A 17 -8.11 11.65 -2.04
N THR A 18 -8.78 10.50 -2.20
CA THR A 18 -10.16 10.46 -2.71
C THR A 18 -11.12 11.19 -1.77
N ASN A 19 -10.89 11.12 -0.45
CA ASN A 19 -11.70 11.84 0.52
C ASN A 19 -11.52 13.37 0.39
N VAL A 20 -10.28 13.84 0.24
CA VAL A 20 -10.00 15.27 -0.02
C VAL A 20 -10.72 15.74 -1.29
N LEU A 21 -10.66 14.95 -2.36
CA LEU A 21 -11.27 15.27 -3.63
C LEU A 21 -12.80 15.29 -3.55
N ASN A 22 -13.40 14.31 -2.89
CA ASN A 22 -14.85 14.26 -2.66
C ASN A 22 -15.34 15.47 -1.85
N GLU A 23 -14.63 15.85 -0.79
CA GLU A 23 -14.96 17.04 0.01
C GLU A 23 -14.83 18.34 -0.80
N ALA A 24 -13.91 18.38 -1.77
CA ALA A 24 -13.75 19.49 -2.71
C ALA A 24 -14.79 19.50 -3.85
N GLY A 25 -15.69 18.50 -3.92
CA GLY A 25 -16.69 18.37 -4.97
C GLY A 25 -16.13 17.91 -6.33
N ALA A 26 -14.93 17.33 -6.34
CA ALA A 26 -14.28 16.84 -7.55
C ALA A 26 -15.00 15.60 -8.12
N PRO A 27 -14.89 15.35 -9.44
CA PRO A 27 -15.42 14.14 -10.07
C PRO A 27 -14.51 12.93 -9.82
N THR A 28 -14.29 12.58 -8.55
CA THR A 28 -13.28 11.59 -8.10
C THR A 28 -13.41 10.23 -8.80
N VAL A 29 -14.63 9.72 -8.98
CA VAL A 29 -14.88 8.43 -9.66
C VAL A 29 -14.44 8.48 -11.12
N ALA A 30 -14.74 9.57 -11.82
CA ALA A 30 -14.34 9.76 -13.21
C ALA A 30 -12.81 9.87 -13.34
N LEU A 31 -12.17 10.62 -12.44
CA LEU A 31 -10.71 10.73 -12.38
C LEU A 31 -10.04 9.37 -12.08
N LEU A 32 -10.57 8.58 -11.14
CA LEU A 32 -10.05 7.23 -10.88
C LEU A 32 -10.14 6.34 -12.13
N SER A 33 -11.29 6.37 -12.80
CA SER A 33 -11.54 5.60 -14.03
C SER A 33 -10.61 6.02 -15.18
N GLU A 34 -10.34 7.32 -15.35
CA GLU A 34 -9.41 7.86 -16.36
C GLU A 34 -8.01 7.24 -16.24
N PHE A 35 -7.57 6.94 -15.02
CA PHE A 35 -6.25 6.34 -14.76
C PHE A 35 -6.30 4.83 -14.54
N HIS A 36 -7.39 4.15 -14.92
CA HIS A 36 -7.59 2.71 -14.74
C HIS A 36 -7.41 2.26 -13.28
N LEU A 37 -7.87 3.08 -12.33
CA LEU A 37 -7.89 2.75 -10.90
C LEU A 37 -9.30 2.27 -10.49
N PRO A 38 -9.39 1.34 -9.52
CA PRO A 38 -10.67 0.94 -8.95
C PRO A 38 -11.40 2.13 -8.33
N THR A 39 -12.71 2.11 -8.42
CA THR A 39 -13.58 3.24 -8.02
C THR A 39 -14.07 3.12 -6.58
N HIS A 40 -14.13 1.90 -6.03
CA HIS A 40 -14.53 1.64 -4.64
C HIS A 40 -13.32 1.23 -3.80
N LEU A 41 -12.50 2.22 -3.43
CA LEU A 41 -11.28 2.00 -2.65
C LEU A 41 -11.54 1.68 -1.16
N GLU A 42 -12.68 2.07 -0.62
CA GLU A 42 -13.05 1.86 0.81
C GLU A 42 -13.03 0.38 1.19
N ASP A 43 -13.54 -0.49 0.31
CA ASP A 43 -13.57 -1.94 0.50
C ASP A 43 -12.23 -2.64 0.17
N LYS A 44 -11.24 -1.86 -0.28
CA LYS A 44 -9.98 -2.35 -0.86
C LYS A 44 -8.76 -1.88 -0.09
N SER A 45 -8.91 -1.43 1.15
CA SER A 45 -7.81 -0.85 1.96
C SER A 45 -6.56 -1.73 2.00
N ASP A 46 -6.74 -3.06 2.04
CA ASP A 46 -5.64 -4.04 2.08
C ASP A 46 -5.12 -4.51 0.71
N CYS A 47 -5.70 -3.99 -0.37
CA CYS A 47 -5.30 -4.29 -1.74
C CYS A 47 -4.23 -3.32 -2.25
N TYR A 48 -3.58 -3.69 -3.35
CA TYR A 48 -2.44 -2.97 -3.90
C TYR A 48 -2.78 -2.31 -5.23
N LEU A 49 -2.45 -1.03 -5.34
CA LEU A 49 -2.63 -0.23 -6.54
C LEU A 49 -1.28 0.03 -7.22
N PRO A 50 -1.24 0.11 -8.56
CA PRO A 50 -0.03 0.47 -9.29
C PRO A 50 0.34 1.92 -8.98
N LEU A 51 1.56 2.15 -8.49
CA LEU A 51 2.00 3.45 -7.95
C LEU A 51 1.99 4.55 -9.01
N PHE A 52 2.44 4.29 -10.24
CA PHE A 52 2.51 5.33 -11.26
C PHE A 52 1.13 5.86 -11.71
N PRO A 53 0.12 5.00 -12.00
CA PRO A 53 -1.25 5.46 -12.18
C PRO A 53 -1.78 6.28 -10.99
N VAL A 54 -1.50 5.87 -9.75
CA VAL A 54 -1.88 6.62 -8.54
C VAL A 54 -1.25 8.01 -8.53
N LEU A 55 0.06 8.13 -8.78
CA LEU A 55 0.74 9.43 -8.80
C LEU A 55 0.18 10.35 -9.88
N ARG A 56 -0.08 9.83 -11.09
CA ARG A 56 -0.71 10.61 -12.17
C ARG A 56 -2.12 11.06 -11.80
N PHE A 57 -2.92 10.17 -11.21
CA PHE A 57 -4.26 10.50 -10.71
C PHE A 57 -4.21 11.64 -9.71
N VAL A 58 -3.39 11.54 -8.66
CA VAL A 58 -3.31 12.58 -7.62
C VAL A 58 -2.84 13.92 -8.21
N SER A 59 -1.82 13.88 -9.07
CA SER A 59 -1.25 15.11 -9.68
C SER A 59 -2.26 15.81 -10.58
N THR A 60 -2.95 15.04 -11.44
CA THR A 60 -3.99 15.58 -12.33
C THR A 60 -5.17 16.11 -11.53
N ALA A 61 -5.57 15.41 -10.48
CA ALA A 61 -6.64 15.84 -9.60
C ALA A 61 -6.28 17.12 -8.83
N GLU A 62 -5.06 17.23 -8.29
CA GLU A 62 -4.58 18.45 -7.64
C GLU A 62 -4.63 19.66 -8.57
N LEU A 63 -4.06 19.53 -9.76
CA LEU A 63 -3.99 20.61 -10.75
C LEU A 63 -5.37 21.01 -11.29
N SER A 64 -6.19 20.03 -11.69
CA SER A 64 -7.51 20.29 -12.29
C SER A 64 -8.51 20.87 -11.30
N GLN A 65 -8.39 20.53 -10.01
CA GLN A 65 -9.30 21.00 -8.96
C GLN A 65 -8.74 22.22 -8.20
N GLY A 66 -7.52 22.67 -8.52
CA GLY A 66 -6.90 23.82 -7.86
C GLY A 66 -6.63 23.60 -6.37
N ILE A 67 -6.49 22.34 -5.94
CA ILE A 67 -6.21 21.99 -4.54
C ILE A 67 -4.73 22.26 -4.28
N ARG A 68 -4.40 22.83 -3.12
CA ARG A 68 -3.02 23.06 -2.71
C ARG A 68 -2.66 22.11 -1.59
N ASP A 69 -1.40 21.71 -1.54
CA ASP A 69 -0.84 20.83 -0.51
C ASP A 69 -1.67 19.53 -0.36
N ILE A 70 -2.14 18.93 -1.48
CA ILE A 70 -3.05 17.77 -1.40
C ILE A 70 -2.43 16.62 -0.62
N GLY A 71 -1.11 16.44 -0.71
CA GLY A 71 -0.36 15.44 0.07
C GLY A 71 -0.45 15.66 1.58
N PHE A 72 -0.38 16.91 2.05
CA PHE A 72 -0.58 17.25 3.45
C PHE A 72 -2.04 17.04 3.88
N LEU A 73 -3.00 17.49 3.08
CA LEU A 73 -4.43 17.33 3.36
C LEU A 73 -4.81 15.85 3.46
N ALA A 74 -4.39 15.03 2.50
CA ALA A 74 -4.58 13.59 2.52
C ALA A 74 -3.86 12.97 3.73
N GLY A 75 -2.61 13.35 3.95
CA GLY A 75 -1.80 12.88 5.06
C GLY A 75 -2.43 13.10 6.45
N ARG A 76 -3.15 14.21 6.65
CA ARG A 76 -3.86 14.49 7.92
C ARG A 76 -4.99 13.51 8.23
N ARG A 77 -5.50 12.79 7.23
CA ARG A 77 -6.55 11.77 7.38
C ARG A 77 -5.96 10.38 7.66
N LEU A 78 -4.63 10.23 7.59
CA LEU A 78 -3.95 9.01 8.02
C LEU A 78 -4.00 8.87 9.54
N SER A 79 -3.84 7.63 10.00
CA SER A 79 -3.65 7.34 11.42
C SER A 79 -2.77 6.10 11.58
N PHE A 80 -2.44 5.75 12.83
CA PHE A 80 -1.77 4.48 13.09
C PHE A 80 -2.57 3.27 12.57
N GLU A 81 -3.90 3.36 12.56
CA GLU A 81 -4.82 2.32 12.08
C GLU A 81 -4.73 2.06 10.57
N THR A 82 -4.14 2.98 9.79
CA THR A 82 -3.97 2.82 8.34
C THR A 82 -2.99 1.69 7.99
N LEU A 83 -2.03 1.40 8.88
CA LEU A 83 -1.12 0.27 8.73
C LEU A 83 -1.87 -1.06 8.79
N THR A 84 -1.34 -2.06 8.08
CA THR A 84 -1.83 -3.44 8.22
C THR A 84 -1.84 -3.88 9.68
N GLY A 85 -2.79 -4.75 10.05
CA GLY A 85 -2.84 -5.32 11.40
C GLY A 85 -1.52 -6.00 11.82
N GLN A 86 -0.77 -6.57 10.87
CA GLN A 86 0.53 -7.17 11.11
C GLN A 86 1.63 -6.12 11.39
N SER A 87 1.74 -5.07 10.58
CA SER A 87 2.67 -3.97 10.82
C SER A 87 2.39 -3.27 12.15
N ARG A 88 1.11 -3.04 12.47
CA ARG A 88 0.71 -2.50 13.78
C ARG A 88 1.13 -3.42 14.91
N ALA A 89 0.87 -4.72 14.79
CA ALA A 89 1.27 -5.69 15.80
C ALA A 89 2.79 -5.67 16.04
N LEU A 90 3.61 -5.59 14.98
CA LEU A 90 5.07 -5.47 15.14
C LEU A 90 5.49 -4.22 15.91
N VAL A 91 4.89 -3.07 15.59
CA VAL A 91 5.16 -1.81 16.30
C VAL A 91 4.74 -1.93 17.77
N LEU A 92 3.52 -2.38 18.05
CA LEU A 92 2.94 -2.45 19.39
C LEU A 92 3.65 -3.46 20.31
N HIS A 93 4.25 -4.51 19.74
CA HIS A 93 5.05 -5.49 20.49
C HIS A 93 6.54 -5.14 20.57
N SER A 94 6.97 -4.02 19.99
CA SER A 94 8.35 -3.58 20.09
C SER A 94 8.64 -3.01 21.48
N PRO A 95 9.72 -3.45 22.15
CA PRO A 95 10.02 -3.00 23.52
C PRO A 95 10.42 -1.53 23.60
N THR A 96 10.99 -0.98 22.51
CA THR A 96 11.41 0.42 22.43
C THR A 96 11.10 1.00 21.06
N LEU A 97 11.07 2.34 20.99
CA LEU A 97 10.92 3.06 19.73
C LEU A 97 11.98 2.62 18.70
N PHE A 98 13.24 2.43 19.11
CA PHE A 98 14.28 1.96 18.20
C PHE A 98 13.95 0.61 17.55
N VAL A 99 13.45 -0.35 18.33
CA VAL A 99 13.06 -1.66 17.80
C VAL A 99 11.87 -1.52 16.85
N ALA A 100 10.90 -0.65 17.17
CA ALA A 100 9.78 -0.35 16.28
C ALA A 100 10.26 0.24 14.94
N LEU A 101 11.17 1.21 14.95
CA LEU A 101 11.75 1.80 13.74
C LEU A 101 12.55 0.79 12.93
N LYS A 102 13.28 -0.13 13.58
CA LYS A 102 13.92 -1.25 12.87
C LYS A 102 12.91 -2.17 12.21
N ASN A 103 11.77 -2.42 12.87
CA ASN A 103 10.69 -3.19 12.26
C ASN A 103 10.11 -2.44 11.05
N VAL A 104 9.90 -1.12 11.12
CA VAL A 104 9.48 -0.29 9.97
C VAL A 104 10.40 -0.50 8.78
N CYS A 105 11.72 -0.47 8.97
CA CYS A 105 12.67 -0.76 7.89
C CYS A 105 12.48 -2.14 7.23
N ARG A 106 12.02 -3.13 8.00
CA ARG A 106 11.80 -4.50 7.51
C ARG A 106 10.46 -4.65 6.79
N PHE A 107 9.40 -4.04 7.29
CA PHE A 107 8.04 -4.23 6.77
C PHE A 107 7.55 -3.11 5.85
N ALA A 108 8.30 -2.02 5.66
CA ALA A 108 7.89 -0.91 4.80
C ALA A 108 7.45 -1.37 3.40
N ARG A 109 8.09 -2.41 2.87
CA ARG A 109 7.77 -3.00 1.56
C ARG A 109 6.42 -3.69 1.48
N VAL A 110 5.86 -4.08 2.62
CA VAL A 110 4.50 -4.60 2.74
C VAL A 110 3.48 -3.47 2.60
N GLU A 111 3.83 -2.27 3.06
CA GLU A 111 2.95 -1.12 2.98
C GLU A 111 3.04 -0.45 1.58
N ASP A 112 4.25 -0.38 1.03
CA ASP A 112 4.56 0.14 -0.31
C ASP A 112 5.77 -0.61 -0.91
N SER A 113 5.57 -1.36 -1.99
CA SER A 113 6.59 -2.28 -2.53
C SER A 113 7.83 -1.56 -3.09
N SER A 114 7.68 -0.27 -3.42
CA SER A 114 8.70 0.60 -3.98
C SER A 114 9.54 1.31 -2.91
N LEU A 115 9.14 1.20 -1.64
CA LEU A 115 9.74 1.96 -0.57
C LEU A 115 10.87 1.19 0.12
N ARG A 116 12.06 1.80 0.17
CA ARG A 116 13.16 1.37 1.04
C ARG A 116 13.36 2.39 2.16
N VAL A 117 13.34 1.91 3.40
CA VAL A 117 13.53 2.74 4.58
C VAL A 117 14.83 2.35 5.29
N ARG A 118 15.65 3.34 5.64
CA ARG A 118 16.94 3.14 6.33
C ARG A 118 17.04 4.04 7.54
N LEU A 119 17.75 3.58 8.57
CA LEU A 119 18.11 4.38 9.74
C LEU A 119 19.58 4.77 9.62
N ILE A 120 19.86 6.08 9.71
CA ILE A 120 21.20 6.65 9.59
C ILE A 120 21.44 7.54 10.80
N ARG A 121 22.53 7.32 11.52
CA ARG A 121 22.91 8.19 12.65
C ARG A 121 23.48 9.50 12.11
N HIS A 122 23.08 10.64 12.68
CA HIS A 122 23.57 11.95 12.28
C HIS A 122 23.55 12.91 13.48
N GLU A 123 24.72 13.48 13.84
CA GLU A 123 24.86 14.61 14.79
C GLU A 123 23.94 14.58 16.03
N GLY A 124 23.96 13.48 16.80
CA GLY A 124 23.15 13.37 18.02
C GLY A 124 21.70 12.94 17.80
N ASP A 125 21.28 12.78 16.55
CA ASP A 125 19.97 12.28 16.13
C ASP A 125 20.09 10.96 15.35
N LEU A 126 18.95 10.30 15.19
CA LEU A 126 18.75 9.22 14.23
C LEU A 126 17.83 9.71 13.11
N ARG A 127 18.32 9.67 11.87
CA ARG A 127 17.52 9.92 10.68
C ARG A 127 16.86 8.63 10.20
N ILE A 128 15.56 8.69 9.95
CA ILE A 128 14.88 7.70 9.12
C ILE A 128 14.74 8.27 7.71
N CYS A 129 15.36 7.59 6.75
CA CYS A 129 15.48 8.01 5.37
C CYS A 129 14.68 7.09 4.45
N TYR A 130 14.03 7.70 3.47
CA TYR A 130 13.21 7.00 2.48
C TYR A 130 13.89 7.09 1.12
N THR A 131 13.95 5.97 0.41
CA THR A 131 14.45 5.91 -0.96
C THR A 131 13.46 5.09 -1.78
N ASN A 132 13.02 5.63 -2.91
CA ASN A 132 12.21 4.86 -3.83
C ASN A 132 13.12 3.99 -4.70
N ILE A 133 12.82 2.70 -4.78
CA ILE A 133 13.57 1.70 -5.54
C ILE A 133 12.85 1.27 -6.83
N ALA A 134 11.73 1.92 -7.16
CA ALA A 134 11.04 1.70 -8.42
C ALA A 134 11.96 2.06 -9.61
N PRO A 135 11.83 1.34 -10.73
CA PRO A 135 12.43 1.76 -11.98
C PRO A 135 12.03 3.19 -12.32
N ARG A 136 12.98 4.01 -12.78
CA ARG A 136 12.74 5.43 -13.10
C ARG A 136 12.25 6.26 -11.89
N ALA A 137 12.61 5.88 -10.66
CA ALA A 137 12.30 6.66 -9.46
C ALA A 137 12.72 8.15 -9.58
N ASP A 138 13.82 8.43 -10.27
CA ASP A 138 14.33 9.79 -10.52
C ASP A 138 13.37 10.67 -11.35
N HIS A 139 12.39 10.06 -12.02
CA HIS A 139 11.40 10.73 -12.87
C HIS A 139 9.98 10.64 -12.31
N MET A 140 9.80 10.32 -11.03
CA MET A 140 8.46 10.35 -10.42
C MET A 140 7.93 11.78 -10.38
N PRO A 141 6.86 12.11 -11.14
CA PRO A 141 6.22 13.40 -11.01
C PRO A 141 5.56 13.47 -9.62
N HIS A 142 5.62 14.66 -9.02
CA HIS A 142 4.93 14.97 -7.76
C HIS A 142 5.24 14.02 -6.59
N LEU A 143 6.52 13.66 -6.45
CA LEU A 143 7.03 12.78 -5.39
C LEU A 143 6.63 13.26 -3.97
N GLU A 144 6.39 14.56 -3.79
CA GLU A 144 5.95 15.17 -2.54
C GLU A 144 4.71 14.53 -1.92
N HIS A 145 3.78 14.03 -2.73
CA HIS A 145 2.59 13.37 -2.21
C HIS A 145 2.94 12.09 -1.45
N ALA A 146 3.78 11.24 -2.06
CA ALA A 146 4.27 10.02 -1.41
C ALA A 146 5.12 10.35 -0.17
N GLN A 147 5.94 11.41 -0.23
CA GLN A 147 6.77 11.85 0.89
C GLN A 147 5.95 12.30 2.10
N TRP A 148 4.83 12.98 1.87
CA TRP A 148 3.89 13.33 2.93
C TRP A 148 3.32 12.11 3.63
N ILE A 149 2.87 11.10 2.87
CA ILE A 149 2.37 9.84 3.43
C ILE A 149 3.47 9.16 4.25
N GLN A 150 4.68 9.01 3.70
CA GLN A 150 5.82 8.35 4.37
C GLN A 150 6.19 9.01 5.72
N ASN A 151 6.32 10.35 5.72
CA ASN A 151 6.68 11.12 6.90
C ASN A 151 5.58 11.06 7.97
N LEU A 152 4.31 11.25 7.59
CA LEU A 152 3.20 11.25 8.55
C LEU A 152 2.92 9.87 9.13
N MET A 153 3.03 8.80 8.34
CA MET A 153 2.92 7.43 8.86
C MET A 153 3.99 7.16 9.93
N THR A 154 5.21 7.63 9.69
CA THR A 154 6.29 7.46 10.67
C THR A 154 6.07 8.29 11.93
N ILE A 155 5.54 9.51 11.81
CA ILE A 155 5.10 10.30 12.96
C ILE A 155 4.04 9.54 13.77
N TYR A 156 3.03 8.97 13.13
CA TYR A 156 1.98 8.22 13.84
C TYR A 156 2.52 6.98 14.57
N ILE A 157 3.57 6.35 14.03
CA ILE A 157 4.30 5.28 14.72
C ILE A 157 5.06 5.82 15.93
N ILE A 158 5.83 6.90 15.77
CA ILE A 158 6.61 7.50 16.87
C ILE A 158 5.69 8.00 17.99
N ARG A 159 4.53 8.56 17.66
CA ARG A 159 3.52 9.01 18.63
C ARG A 159 3.01 7.89 19.55
N GLN A 160 3.10 6.62 19.14
CA GLN A 160 2.78 5.49 20.02
C GLN A 160 3.75 5.36 21.22
N PHE A 161 4.95 5.95 21.11
CA PHE A 161 6.01 5.93 22.13
C PHE A 161 6.21 7.32 22.77
N ALA A 162 6.31 8.36 21.95
CA ALA A 162 6.63 9.72 22.40
C ALA A 162 5.40 10.56 22.77
N GLY A 163 4.19 10.11 22.45
CA GLY A 163 2.93 10.79 22.77
C GLY A 163 2.34 11.55 21.57
N PRO A 164 1.06 11.96 21.65
CA PRO A 164 0.28 12.46 20.51
C PRO A 164 0.81 13.78 19.92
N ASP A 165 1.48 14.59 20.74
CA ASP A 165 1.99 15.91 20.33
C ASP A 165 3.40 15.85 19.74
N TRP A 166 3.98 14.64 19.59
CA TRP A 166 5.30 14.50 19.01
C TRP A 166 5.33 15.03 17.57
N ALA A 167 6.38 15.78 17.26
CA ALA A 167 6.68 16.36 15.96
C ALA A 167 8.21 16.38 15.76
N PRO A 168 8.70 16.15 14.53
CA PRO A 168 10.13 16.23 14.25
C PRO A 168 10.58 17.69 14.17
N ALA A 169 11.86 17.92 14.47
CA ALA A 169 12.49 19.23 14.29
C ALA A 169 12.66 19.59 12.80
N THR A 170 12.87 18.59 11.94
CA THR A 170 13.06 18.79 10.50
C THR A 170 12.23 17.80 9.68
N PHE A 171 11.59 18.29 8.63
CA PHE A 171 11.14 17.51 7.49
C PHE A 171 12.00 17.81 6.28
N ALA A 172 12.59 16.79 5.71
CA ALA A 172 13.40 16.93 4.52
C ALA A 172 12.73 16.21 3.36
N PHE A 173 12.51 16.94 2.27
CA PHE A 173 11.93 16.45 1.03
C PHE A 173 13.01 16.35 -0.03
N GLN A 174 13.02 15.22 -0.75
CA GLN A 174 13.78 15.10 -1.99
C GLN A 174 13.16 15.96 -3.10
N SER A 175 11.84 16.15 -3.10
CA SER A 175 11.17 17.06 -4.03
C SER A 175 11.52 18.52 -3.72
N LEU A 176 11.21 19.41 -4.67
CA LEU A 176 11.31 20.86 -4.48
C LEU A 176 10.05 21.45 -3.79
N TYR A 177 9.27 20.61 -3.12
CA TYR A 177 8.04 21.00 -2.43
C TYR A 177 8.27 22.14 -1.44
N THR A 178 7.33 23.07 -1.42
CA THR A 178 7.33 24.21 -0.50
C THR A 178 5.96 24.28 0.16
N PRO A 179 5.86 24.08 1.49
CA PRO A 179 4.59 24.07 2.19
C PRO A 179 3.90 25.43 2.15
N HIS A 180 2.57 25.42 2.00
CA HIS A 180 1.76 26.63 2.09
C HIS A 180 1.57 27.07 3.56
N ALA A 181 1.01 28.27 3.75
CA ALA A 181 0.83 28.90 5.07
C ALA A 181 0.06 28.03 6.07
N GLU A 182 -0.99 27.32 5.62
CA GLU A 182 -1.76 26.40 6.49
C GLU A 182 -0.88 25.27 7.01
N THR A 183 -0.12 24.62 6.12
CA THR A 183 0.83 23.57 6.47
C THR A 183 1.86 24.06 7.48
N LEU A 184 2.45 25.24 7.25
CA LEU A 184 3.39 25.86 8.18
C LEU A 184 2.79 26.15 9.55
N SER A 185 1.55 26.65 9.59
CA SER A 185 0.85 26.94 10.86
C SER A 185 0.63 25.70 11.73
N ARG A 186 0.52 24.52 11.10
CA ARG A 186 0.34 23.24 11.80
C ARG A 186 1.66 22.66 12.32
N TRP A 187 2.78 23.10 11.77
CA TRP A 187 4.13 22.63 12.13
C TRP A 187 5.06 23.82 12.47
N PRO A 188 4.70 24.67 13.46
CA PRO A 188 5.39 25.94 13.69
C PRO A 188 6.83 25.79 14.20
N ARG A 189 7.20 24.60 14.67
CA ARG A 189 8.54 24.27 15.19
C ARG A 189 9.32 23.32 14.27
N THR A 190 8.76 22.96 13.13
CA THR A 190 9.40 22.05 12.18
C THR A 190 9.96 22.84 11.00
N ARG A 191 11.25 22.66 10.75
CA ARG A 191 11.91 23.21 9.56
C ARG A 191 11.64 22.32 8.36
N PHE A 192 11.32 22.91 7.23
CA PHE A 192 11.13 22.20 5.95
C PHE A 192 12.34 22.42 5.05
N LEU A 193 12.99 21.32 4.65
CA LEU A 193 14.07 21.29 3.67
C LEU A 193 13.55 20.66 2.38
N ARG A 194 14.06 21.12 1.24
CA ARG A 194 13.63 20.70 -0.11
C ARG A 194 14.85 20.45 -1.00
N GLY A 195 14.73 19.59 -2.00
CA GLY A 195 15.82 19.24 -2.91
C GLY A 195 16.95 18.42 -2.26
N GLU A 196 16.64 17.71 -1.17
CA GLU A 196 17.59 16.83 -0.50
C GLU A 196 17.85 15.56 -1.30
N LYS A 197 18.93 14.84 -1.02
CA LYS A 197 19.24 13.57 -1.72
C LYS A 197 18.20 12.47 -1.50
N THR A 198 17.54 12.49 -0.34
CA THR A 198 16.48 11.55 0.06
C THR A 198 15.51 12.27 0.98
N THR A 199 14.27 11.79 1.07
CA THR A 199 13.36 12.22 2.14
C THR A 199 13.86 11.71 3.48
N TRP A 200 13.81 12.52 4.53
CA TRP A 200 14.15 12.08 5.88
C TRP A 200 13.49 12.92 6.98
N LEU A 201 13.43 12.35 8.18
CA LEU A 201 13.06 13.03 9.43
C LEU A 201 14.04 12.64 10.55
N ASP A 202 14.32 13.58 11.44
CA ASP A 202 15.19 13.37 12.60
C ASP A 202 14.38 12.86 13.80
N ILE A 203 14.94 11.90 14.54
CA ILE A 203 14.47 11.44 15.83
C ILE A 203 15.61 11.60 16.85
N PRO A 204 15.41 12.36 17.94
CA PRO A 204 16.41 12.52 18.99
C PRO A 204 16.82 11.18 19.61
N LEU A 205 18.13 10.96 19.81
CA LEU A 205 18.66 9.68 20.29
C LEU A 205 18.12 9.30 21.67
N GLU A 206 17.85 10.28 22.54
CA GLU A 206 17.29 10.05 23.87
C GLU A 206 15.86 9.47 23.84
N GLN A 207 15.14 9.63 22.73
CA GLN A 207 13.78 9.12 22.57
C GLN A 207 13.75 7.66 22.09
N LEU A 208 14.87 7.14 21.60
CA LEU A 208 14.94 5.79 21.02
C LEU A 208 14.71 4.66 22.03
N SER A 209 14.92 4.94 23.33
CA SER A 209 14.68 3.99 24.43
C SER A 209 13.25 4.06 24.97
N LEU A 210 12.42 4.99 24.51
CA LEU A 210 11.04 5.14 25.00
C LEU A 210 10.26 3.83 24.79
N PRO A 211 9.53 3.35 25.80
CA PRO A 211 8.65 2.19 25.67
C PRO A 211 7.32 2.57 25.01
N ILE A 212 6.59 1.56 24.53
CA ILE A 212 5.23 1.76 24.02
C ILE A 212 4.34 2.36 25.11
N ARG A 213 3.57 3.40 24.80
CA ARG A 213 2.68 4.07 25.78
C ARG A 213 1.45 3.25 26.09
N ALA A 214 0.85 2.65 25.07
CA ALA A 214 -0.31 1.78 25.23
C ALA A 214 0.14 0.36 25.57
N ARG A 215 -0.36 -0.21 26.67
CA ARG A 215 -0.24 -1.66 26.92
C ARG A 215 -1.16 -2.38 25.94
N CYS A 216 -0.66 -2.72 24.76
CA CYS A 216 -1.49 -3.40 23.75
C CYS A 216 -1.79 -4.85 24.16
N ARG A 217 -3.07 -5.23 24.02
CA ARG A 217 -3.60 -6.60 24.19
C ARG A 217 -3.66 -7.39 22.87
N ALA A 218 -3.05 -6.89 21.79
CA ALA A 218 -3.08 -7.56 20.50
C ALA A 218 -2.42 -8.96 20.61
N PRO A 219 -3.00 -10.03 20.03
CA PRO A 219 -2.42 -11.36 20.13
C PRO A 219 -1.06 -11.42 19.43
N ARG A 220 -0.02 -11.87 20.14
CA ARG A 220 1.35 -12.03 19.61
C ARG A 220 1.43 -12.84 18.30
N ARG A 221 0.51 -13.79 18.09
CA ARG A 221 0.50 -14.69 16.92
C ARG A 221 0.43 -13.96 15.56
N SER A 222 -0.09 -12.73 15.49
CA SER A 222 -0.14 -11.96 14.23
C SER A 222 1.18 -11.28 13.87
N ALA A 223 2.07 -11.03 14.84
CA ALA A 223 3.33 -10.33 14.64
C ALA A 223 4.44 -11.20 14.03
N ASP A 224 4.38 -12.53 14.25
CA ASP A 224 5.47 -13.45 13.88
C ASP A 224 5.50 -13.83 12.38
N ARG A 225 4.54 -13.37 11.57
CA ARG A 225 4.40 -13.77 10.15
C ARG A 225 4.28 -12.61 9.16
N VAL A 226 5.05 -11.55 9.34
CA VAL A 226 5.24 -10.61 8.22
C VAL A 226 6.12 -11.29 7.17
N GLN A 227 5.48 -11.85 6.15
CA GLN A 227 6.19 -12.27 4.97
C GLN A 227 6.50 -11.04 4.12
N PRO A 228 7.78 -10.82 3.75
CA PRO A 228 8.10 -9.80 2.76
C PRO A 228 7.26 -10.03 1.51
N ILE A 229 6.75 -8.95 0.90
CA ILE A 229 6.19 -9.04 -0.44
C ILE A 229 7.30 -9.54 -1.37
N ASP A 230 7.03 -10.62 -2.09
CA ASP A 230 7.92 -11.05 -3.18
C ASP A 230 7.92 -9.97 -4.26
N THR A 231 9.11 -9.67 -4.72
CA THR A 231 9.41 -8.48 -5.51
C THR A 231 9.66 -8.85 -6.95
N ASP A 232 9.38 -10.09 -7.35
CA ASP A 232 9.34 -10.44 -8.76
C ASP A 232 8.11 -9.84 -9.44
N PHE A 233 8.17 -9.78 -10.77
CA PHE A 233 7.11 -9.21 -11.58
C PHE A 233 5.78 -9.98 -11.41
N ILE A 234 5.79 -11.31 -11.39
CA ILE A 234 4.57 -12.11 -11.34
C ILE A 234 3.85 -11.93 -10.01
N SER A 235 4.58 -11.94 -8.88
CA SER A 235 3.96 -11.73 -7.57
C SER A 235 3.36 -10.34 -7.42
N THR A 236 4.08 -9.29 -7.82
CA THR A 236 3.55 -7.92 -7.81
C THR A 236 2.37 -7.76 -8.79
N PHE A 237 2.41 -8.43 -9.95
CA PHE A 237 1.29 -8.39 -10.90
C PHE A 237 0.05 -9.09 -10.36
N LYS A 238 0.20 -10.21 -9.65
CA LYS A 238 -0.91 -10.87 -8.93
C LYS A 238 -1.54 -9.96 -7.89
N LEU A 239 -0.72 -9.30 -7.06
CA LEU A 239 -1.20 -8.37 -6.04
C LEU A 239 -1.98 -7.20 -6.65
N MET A 240 -1.49 -6.66 -7.77
CA MET A 240 -2.17 -5.60 -8.51
C MET A 240 -3.53 -6.08 -9.04
N LEU A 241 -3.56 -7.17 -9.80
CA LEU A 241 -4.78 -7.68 -10.45
C LEU A 241 -5.84 -8.14 -9.43
N ALA A 242 -5.42 -8.62 -8.26
CA ALA A 242 -6.35 -9.01 -7.18
C ALA A 242 -7.28 -7.86 -6.76
N THR A 243 -6.80 -6.62 -6.84
CA THR A 243 -7.55 -5.39 -6.50
C THR A 243 -8.70 -5.11 -7.46
N TYR A 244 -8.66 -5.68 -8.67
CA TYR A 244 -9.64 -5.42 -9.72
C TYR A 244 -10.69 -6.54 -9.88
N LEU A 245 -10.57 -7.64 -9.14
CA LEU A 245 -11.38 -8.85 -9.36
C LEU A 245 -12.88 -8.65 -9.14
N ASP A 246 -13.26 -7.79 -8.21
CA ASP A 246 -14.65 -7.51 -7.81
C ASP A 246 -15.25 -6.27 -8.49
N GLU A 247 -14.49 -5.59 -9.35
CA GLU A 247 -14.96 -4.52 -10.22
C GLU A 247 -14.72 -4.91 -11.70
N HIS A 248 -14.02 -4.07 -12.45
CA HIS A 248 -13.60 -4.35 -13.82
C HIS A 248 -12.22 -5.00 -13.83
N VAL A 249 -12.16 -6.29 -14.16
CA VAL A 249 -10.88 -6.97 -14.39
C VAL A 249 -10.26 -6.43 -15.67
N PRO A 250 -9.05 -5.83 -15.61
CA PRO A 250 -8.40 -5.32 -16.81
C PRO A 250 -8.26 -6.43 -17.86
N THR A 251 -8.52 -6.09 -19.10
CA THR A 251 -8.03 -6.86 -20.24
C THR A 251 -6.50 -6.82 -20.26
N ILE A 252 -5.87 -7.73 -21.01
CA ILE A 252 -4.42 -7.69 -21.16
C ILE A 252 -3.92 -6.38 -21.82
N ALA A 253 -4.77 -5.73 -22.62
CA ALA A 253 -4.47 -4.44 -23.23
C ALA A 253 -4.45 -3.33 -22.17
N GLU A 254 -5.50 -3.21 -21.36
CA GLU A 254 -5.56 -2.25 -20.25
C GLU A 254 -4.46 -2.53 -19.22
N ALA A 255 -4.19 -3.80 -18.89
CA ALA A 255 -3.09 -4.15 -18.00
C ALA A 255 -1.72 -3.72 -18.56
N ALA A 256 -1.49 -3.87 -19.87
CA ALA A 256 -0.26 -3.38 -20.49
C ALA A 256 -0.16 -1.85 -20.45
N GLU A 257 -1.27 -1.15 -20.65
CA GLU A 257 -1.37 0.31 -20.56
C GLU A 257 -1.10 0.83 -19.14
N ILE A 258 -1.75 0.24 -18.13
CA ILE A 258 -1.52 0.49 -16.69
C ILE A 258 -0.02 0.40 -16.36
N LEU A 259 0.66 -0.62 -16.90
CA LEU A 259 2.08 -0.89 -16.67
C LEU A 259 3.02 -0.08 -17.58
N GLY A 260 2.50 0.68 -18.53
CA GLY A 260 3.30 1.43 -19.50
C GLY A 260 4.16 0.54 -20.41
N THR A 261 3.66 -0.64 -20.78
CA THR A 261 4.33 -1.64 -21.63
C THR A 261 3.46 -2.04 -22.82
N SER A 262 3.99 -2.86 -23.73
CA SER A 262 3.20 -3.44 -24.83
C SER A 262 2.56 -4.77 -24.42
N VAL A 263 1.40 -5.10 -25.00
CA VAL A 263 0.76 -6.42 -24.82
C VAL A 263 1.72 -7.56 -25.16
N ARG A 264 2.51 -7.42 -26.24
CA ARG A 264 3.51 -8.41 -26.64
C ARG A 264 4.58 -8.62 -25.57
N SER A 265 5.07 -7.54 -24.96
CA SER A 265 6.05 -7.63 -23.87
C SER A 265 5.46 -8.32 -22.64
N LEU A 266 4.24 -7.95 -22.25
CA LEU A 266 3.54 -8.55 -21.12
C LEU A 266 3.28 -10.06 -21.33
N GLN A 267 2.80 -10.45 -22.51
CA GLN A 267 2.60 -11.85 -22.88
C GLN A 267 3.89 -12.65 -22.86
N ARG A 268 4.98 -12.08 -23.39
CA ARG A 268 6.30 -12.70 -23.39
C ARG A 268 6.77 -12.96 -21.95
N GLU A 269 6.62 -11.99 -21.05
CA GLU A 269 7.00 -12.13 -19.65
C GLU A 269 6.20 -13.24 -18.95
N LEU A 270 4.88 -13.25 -19.13
CA LEU A 270 4.02 -14.32 -18.60
C LEU A 270 4.44 -15.70 -19.15
N SER A 271 4.77 -15.77 -20.44
CA SER A 271 5.20 -17.01 -21.08
C SER A 271 6.54 -17.52 -20.54
N HIS A 272 7.47 -16.63 -20.20
CA HIS A 272 8.73 -17.00 -19.53
C HIS A 272 8.49 -17.64 -18.15
N ALA A 273 7.43 -17.21 -17.45
CA ALA A 273 6.98 -17.82 -16.20
C ALA A 273 6.05 -19.05 -16.41
N GLY A 274 5.84 -19.52 -17.64
CA GLY A 274 4.95 -20.64 -17.95
C GLY A 274 3.45 -20.32 -17.79
N LEU A 275 3.09 -19.04 -17.78
CA LEU A 275 1.74 -18.55 -17.53
C LEU A 275 1.12 -17.92 -18.77
N THR A 276 -0.22 -17.95 -18.81
CA THR A 276 -1.01 -17.07 -19.69
C THR A 276 -1.80 -16.10 -18.82
N TYR A 277 -2.25 -14.99 -19.39
CA TYR A 277 -3.04 -14.00 -18.65
C TYR A 277 -4.31 -14.60 -18.02
N THR A 278 -5.03 -15.44 -18.79
CA THR A 278 -6.20 -16.16 -18.29
C THR A 278 -5.86 -17.12 -17.15
N ARG A 279 -4.76 -17.89 -17.27
CA ARG A 279 -4.33 -18.81 -16.20
C ARG A 279 -3.91 -18.06 -14.94
N LEU A 280 -3.28 -16.89 -15.09
CA LEU A 280 -2.93 -16.02 -13.97
C LEU A 280 -4.19 -15.55 -13.25
N LEU A 281 -5.18 -15.03 -13.97
CA LEU A 281 -6.46 -14.61 -13.38
C LEU A 281 -7.16 -15.78 -12.66
N ASP A 282 -7.25 -16.96 -13.29
CA ASP A 282 -7.83 -18.15 -12.66
C ASP A 282 -7.16 -18.48 -11.32
N HIS A 283 -5.83 -18.36 -11.26
CA HIS A 283 -5.07 -18.60 -10.04
C HIS A 283 -5.35 -17.55 -8.96
N ILE A 284 -5.41 -16.26 -9.32
CA ILE A 284 -5.71 -15.19 -8.36
C ILE A 284 -7.15 -15.35 -7.80
N ARG A 285 -8.12 -15.68 -8.66
CA ARG A 285 -9.50 -15.97 -8.25
C ARG A 285 -9.56 -17.18 -7.30
N PHE A 286 -8.79 -18.22 -7.60
CA PHE A 286 -8.66 -19.38 -6.75
C PHE A 286 -8.06 -19.03 -5.38
N GLU A 287 -6.96 -18.28 -5.34
CA GLU A 287 -6.33 -17.86 -4.08
C GLU A 287 -7.26 -16.98 -3.23
N LYS A 288 -7.95 -16.01 -3.85
CA LYS A 288 -8.94 -15.14 -3.17
C LYS A 288 -10.08 -15.98 -2.58
N SER A 289 -10.69 -16.86 -3.37
CA SER A 289 -11.79 -17.72 -2.90
C SER A 289 -11.34 -18.72 -1.84
N ALA A 290 -10.19 -19.38 -2.00
CA ALA A 290 -9.66 -20.31 -1.01
C ALA A 290 -9.35 -19.63 0.34
N ARG A 291 -8.85 -18.38 0.31
CA ARG A 291 -8.67 -17.57 1.51
C ARG A 291 -10.01 -17.27 2.20
N MET A 292 -10.98 -16.74 1.45
CA MET A 292 -12.32 -16.45 2.00
C MET A 292 -13.02 -17.69 2.57
N LEU A 293 -12.88 -18.86 1.94
CA LEU A 293 -13.43 -20.12 2.42
C LEU A 293 -12.81 -20.58 3.75
N ARG A 294 -11.54 -20.24 4.00
CA ARG A 294 -10.81 -20.57 5.23
C ARG A 294 -11.07 -19.62 6.38
N GLU A 295 -11.15 -18.33 6.06
CA GLU A 295 -11.09 -17.25 7.06
C GLU A 295 -12.47 -16.68 7.41
N THR A 296 -13.51 -17.03 6.65
CA THR A 296 -14.85 -16.45 6.81
C THR A 296 -15.97 -17.49 6.68
N ASP A 297 -17.12 -17.16 7.29
CA ASP A 297 -18.37 -17.92 7.17
C ASP A 297 -19.25 -17.44 6.00
N ALA A 298 -18.72 -16.61 5.09
CA ALA A 298 -19.47 -16.07 3.95
C ALA A 298 -20.14 -17.19 3.12
N LYS A 299 -21.31 -16.94 2.54
CA LYS A 299 -21.97 -18.00 1.74
C LYS A 299 -21.12 -18.29 0.49
N ILE A 300 -21.14 -19.53 0.03
CA ILE A 300 -20.37 -19.96 -1.16
C ILE A 300 -20.68 -19.09 -2.39
N ILE A 301 -21.93 -18.64 -2.51
CA ILE A 301 -22.37 -17.70 -3.56
C ILE A 301 -21.68 -16.34 -3.45
N ASP A 302 -21.58 -15.78 -2.24
CA ASP A 302 -20.92 -14.49 -1.99
C ASP A 302 -19.42 -14.59 -2.26
N VAL A 303 -18.80 -15.72 -1.86
CA VAL A 303 -17.40 -16.01 -2.19
C VAL A 303 -17.17 -16.06 -3.70
N ALA A 304 -18.09 -16.65 -4.47
CA ALA A 304 -17.96 -16.74 -5.92
C ALA A 304 -17.94 -15.33 -6.56
N TYR A 305 -18.87 -14.46 -6.17
CA TYR A 305 -18.95 -13.11 -6.71
C TYR A 305 -17.77 -12.24 -6.26
N ALA A 306 -17.40 -12.29 -4.98
CA ALA A 306 -16.24 -11.57 -4.47
C ALA A 306 -14.91 -12.01 -5.12
N ALA A 307 -14.82 -13.28 -5.52
CA ALA A 307 -13.68 -13.80 -6.29
C ALA A 307 -13.73 -13.44 -7.79
N GLY A 308 -14.72 -12.67 -8.25
CA GLY A 308 -14.80 -12.19 -9.64
C GLY A 308 -15.33 -13.22 -10.63
N TYR A 309 -16.17 -14.16 -10.19
CA TYR A 309 -16.88 -15.08 -11.08
C TYR A 309 -18.27 -14.57 -11.44
N ALA A 310 -18.65 -14.69 -12.72
CA ALA A 310 -19.97 -14.30 -13.20
C ALA A 310 -21.13 -15.18 -12.66
N SER A 311 -20.84 -16.42 -12.23
CA SER A 311 -21.85 -17.28 -11.60
C SER A 311 -21.24 -18.30 -10.63
N PRO A 312 -21.99 -18.72 -9.59
CA PRO A 312 -21.57 -19.77 -8.65
C PRO A 312 -21.30 -21.13 -9.32
N SER A 313 -22.00 -21.44 -10.42
CA SER A 313 -21.81 -22.67 -11.20
C SER A 313 -20.49 -22.65 -11.96
N HIS A 314 -20.07 -21.49 -12.48
CA HIS A 314 -18.75 -21.35 -13.09
C HIS A 314 -17.64 -21.44 -12.04
N PHE A 315 -17.82 -20.77 -10.91
CA PHE A 315 -16.92 -20.85 -9.76
C PHE A 315 -16.70 -22.28 -9.29
N SER A 316 -17.78 -23.04 -9.02
CA SER A 316 -17.66 -24.39 -8.46
C SER A 316 -16.87 -25.34 -9.38
N ARG A 317 -17.10 -25.25 -10.69
CA ARG A 317 -16.34 -26.03 -11.70
C ARG A 317 -14.87 -25.61 -11.75
N ALA A 318 -14.59 -24.31 -11.76
CA ALA A 318 -13.23 -23.80 -11.79
C ALA A 318 -12.45 -24.15 -10.51
N PHE A 319 -13.08 -24.00 -9.34
CA PHE A 319 -12.48 -24.34 -8.05
C PHE A 319 -12.18 -25.84 -7.96
N HIS A 320 -13.13 -26.71 -8.34
CA HIS A 320 -12.91 -28.15 -8.35
C HIS A 320 -11.79 -28.57 -9.30
N ARG A 321 -11.70 -27.96 -10.49
CA ARG A 321 -10.61 -28.22 -11.44
C ARG A 321 -9.23 -27.91 -10.85
N ILE A 322 -9.11 -26.90 -9.98
CA ILE A 322 -7.82 -26.48 -9.40
C ILE A 322 -7.54 -27.19 -8.07
N ALA A 323 -8.51 -27.29 -7.17
CA ALA A 323 -8.35 -27.88 -5.84
C ALA A 323 -8.59 -29.39 -5.76
N GLY A 324 -9.22 -29.99 -6.78
CA GLY A 324 -9.65 -31.39 -6.76
C GLY A 324 -10.87 -31.66 -5.86
N VAL A 325 -11.42 -30.65 -5.19
CA VAL A 325 -12.57 -30.74 -4.28
C VAL A 325 -13.52 -29.57 -4.49
N THR A 326 -14.79 -29.72 -4.10
CA THR A 326 -15.76 -28.64 -4.16
C THR A 326 -15.46 -27.55 -3.12
N PRO A 327 -15.92 -26.29 -3.34
CA PRO A 327 -15.77 -25.21 -2.35
C PRO A 327 -16.30 -25.57 -0.95
N ARG A 328 -17.42 -26.32 -0.89
CA ARG A 328 -18.04 -26.76 0.36
C ARG A 328 -17.18 -27.78 1.10
N GLU A 329 -16.64 -28.76 0.39
CA GLU A 329 -15.71 -29.75 0.96
C GLU A 329 -14.41 -29.10 1.44
N PHE A 330 -13.89 -28.15 0.66
CA PHE A 330 -12.69 -27.40 1.03
C PHE A 330 -12.87 -26.68 2.37
N ARG A 331 -14.00 -25.99 2.57
CA ARG A 331 -14.35 -25.35 3.85
C ARG A 331 -14.47 -26.36 5.00
N GLY A 332 -15.14 -27.50 4.75
CA GLY A 332 -15.32 -28.55 5.76
C GLY A 332 -13.98 -29.08 6.29
N LYS A 333 -12.99 -29.26 5.41
CA LYS A 333 -11.65 -29.73 5.79
C LYS A 333 -10.87 -28.69 6.61
N THR A 334 -11.03 -27.40 6.33
CA THR A 334 -10.29 -26.36 7.04
C THR A 334 -10.88 -26.05 8.41
N ALA A 335 -12.18 -26.22 8.60
CA ALA A 335 -12.84 -26.07 9.91
C ALA A 335 -12.45 -27.14 10.94
N HIS A 336 -11.94 -28.30 10.50
CA HIS A 336 -11.50 -29.39 11.37
C HIS A 336 -9.99 -29.36 11.70
N ALA A 337 -9.25 -28.39 11.13
CA ALA A 337 -7.80 -28.28 11.26
C ALA A 337 -7.36 -26.99 12.00
N GLY A 338 -8.29 -26.26 12.62
CA GLY A 338 -8.07 -24.99 13.30
C GLY A 338 -8.05 -25.11 14.82
#